data_AF-A0A3B9SUD7-F1
#
_entry.id   AF-A0A3B9SUD7-F1
#
_cell.length_a   1.000
_cell.length_b   1.000
_cell.length_c   1.000
_cell.angle_alpha   90.00
_cell.angle_beta   90.00
_cell.angle_gamma   90.00
#
_symmetry.space_group_name_H-M   'P 1'
#
loop_
_entity.id
_entity.type
_entity.pdbx_description
1 polymer ?
#
loop_
_entity_poly.entity_id
_entity_poly.type
_entity_poly.pdbx_seq_one_letter_code
_entity_poly.pdbx_strand_id
1 'polypeptide(L)'
;MKDAKQQKTIESVVKKGLCTGCGTCEAICPKEAIKMTIDPRRAVYFPRLDKDKCTECTICIKNCTGSFFDFRSMNLELFEKEPDNSMLGNYLSCYYGYSTDEEIRYNSASGGFITQLLIYALEENIIQGALVTGMNSKMPFEPITYIARTKEEIISASKSKYCPVSANIALKEIICANKDDKFAIVGLPCHIHGVRQLMLNNVDFQKKIFLCIGLFCSHTNNFKMAEFVAKWHNVKIEDIIKIDYRGEGWPGSMSLFLKDGSKKLIPFTDYGIVHSLNLFTPPRCLLCMDGLANFADISCADAWFLGLNNDCAGYSLVISRNQKAEQLIKEVISKKIFVLNKITNNDL
;
A
#
# COMPACT_ATOMS: atom_id res chain seq x y z
N MET A 1 2.34 30.91 23.70
CA MET A 1 1.87 30.38 22.41
C MET A 1 1.74 31.51 21.38
N LYS A 2 2.86 32.18 21.05
CA LYS A 2 2.90 33.27 20.07
C LYS A 2 3.56 32.76 18.79
N ASP A 3 2.93 33.06 17.65
CA ASP A 3 3.44 32.93 16.26
C ASP A 3 3.54 31.55 15.61
N ALA A 4 2.48 30.72 15.71
CA ALA A 4 2.25 29.70 14.69
C ALA A 4 1.74 30.37 13.40
N LYS A 5 2.64 30.86 12.54
CA LYS A 5 2.29 31.20 11.15
C LYS A 5 1.48 30.03 10.59
N GLN A 6 0.21 30.29 10.26
CA GLN A 6 -0.72 29.28 9.76
C GLN A 6 -0.06 28.58 8.57
N GLN A 7 0.18 27.27 8.69
CA GLN A 7 0.83 26.50 7.63
C GLN A 7 -0.10 26.46 6.43
N LYS A 8 0.21 27.21 5.37
CA LYS A 8 -0.70 27.38 4.23
C LYS A 8 -0.53 26.31 3.14
N THR A 9 0.68 25.75 2.99
CA THR A 9 1.02 24.85 1.88
C THR A 9 1.75 23.60 2.38
N ILE A 10 1.89 22.59 1.51
CA ILE A 10 2.60 21.34 1.82
C ILE A 10 4.11 21.52 2.01
N GLU A 11 4.69 22.67 1.62
CA GLU A 11 6.13 22.92 1.73
C GLU A 11 6.60 22.87 3.20
N SER A 12 5.76 23.29 4.14
CA SER A 12 6.07 23.23 5.57
C SER A 12 6.25 21.79 6.07
N VAL A 13 5.42 20.87 5.58
CA VAL A 13 5.46 19.43 5.94
C VAL A 13 6.74 18.80 5.39
N VAL A 14 7.09 19.13 4.14
CA VAL A 14 8.33 18.66 3.50
C VAL A 14 9.56 19.18 4.23
N LYS A 15 9.58 20.47 4.57
CA LYS A 15 10.69 21.12 5.30
C LYS A 15 10.90 20.50 6.68
N LYS A 16 9.82 20.10 7.36
CA LYS A 16 9.86 19.41 8.66
C LYS A 16 10.21 17.92 8.57
N GLY A 17 10.36 17.36 7.37
CA GLY A 17 10.65 15.94 7.18
C GLY A 17 9.47 15.02 7.50
N LEU A 18 8.25 15.54 7.54
CA LEU A 18 7.05 14.78 7.95
C LEU A 18 6.26 14.20 6.77
N CYS A 19 6.65 14.52 5.53
CA CYS A 19 5.97 14.01 4.35
C CYS A 19 6.28 12.52 4.15
N THR A 20 5.23 11.73 3.93
CA THR A 20 5.30 10.28 3.66
C THR A 20 5.42 9.95 2.17
N GLY A 21 5.31 10.95 1.29
CA GLY A 21 5.33 10.73 -0.16
C GLY A 21 4.05 10.10 -0.73
N CYS A 22 2.94 10.04 0.02
CA CYS A 22 1.75 9.29 -0.38
C CYS A 22 1.05 9.79 -1.65
N GLY A 23 1.16 11.08 -1.99
CA GLY A 23 0.58 11.66 -3.21
C GLY A 23 -0.84 12.24 -3.09
N THR A 24 -1.50 12.17 -1.92
CA THR A 24 -2.87 12.71 -1.75
C THR A 24 -2.96 14.18 -2.16
N CYS A 25 -1.94 14.98 -1.82
CA CYS A 25 -1.92 16.41 -2.12
C CYS A 25 -1.86 16.75 -3.62
N GLU A 26 -1.24 15.90 -4.45
CA GLU A 26 -1.30 16.04 -5.91
C GLU A 26 -2.70 15.74 -6.43
N ALA A 27 -3.28 14.62 -6.00
CA ALA A 27 -4.59 14.17 -6.50
C ALA A 27 -5.73 15.16 -6.24
N ILE A 28 -5.69 15.87 -5.11
CA ILE A 28 -6.77 16.77 -4.69
C ILE A 28 -6.51 18.24 -5.03
N CYS A 29 -5.37 18.59 -5.63
CA CYS A 29 -5.04 19.98 -5.91
C CYS A 29 -5.88 20.50 -7.09
N PRO A 30 -6.83 21.43 -6.88
CA PRO A 30 -7.73 21.89 -7.95
C PRO A 30 -7.02 22.72 -9.03
N LYS A 31 -5.84 23.26 -8.72
CA LYS A 31 -5.02 24.05 -9.64
C LYS A 31 -3.88 23.26 -10.26
N GLU A 32 -3.78 21.97 -9.95
CA GLU A 32 -2.69 21.11 -10.42
C GLU A 32 -1.30 21.73 -10.13
N ALA A 33 -1.22 22.44 -9.00
CA ALA A 33 -0.03 23.15 -8.57
C ALA A 33 0.97 22.24 -7.84
N ILE A 34 0.64 20.96 -7.64
CA ILE A 34 1.47 20.02 -6.89
C ILE A 34 1.77 18.82 -7.78
N LYS A 35 3.05 18.46 -7.87
CA LYS A 35 3.52 17.25 -8.55
C LYS A 35 4.44 16.45 -7.65
N MET A 36 4.18 15.16 -7.48
CA MET A 36 5.10 14.23 -6.83
C MET A 36 6.32 14.03 -7.72
N THR A 37 7.50 14.22 -7.13
CA THR A 37 8.80 14.09 -7.81
C THR A 37 9.77 13.36 -6.90
N ILE A 38 10.74 12.65 -7.48
CA ILE A 38 11.77 11.96 -6.70
C ILE A 38 12.81 12.99 -6.25
N ASP A 39 13.05 13.09 -4.94
CA ASP A 39 14.17 13.86 -4.42
C ASP A 39 15.47 13.10 -4.71
N PRO A 40 16.44 13.70 -5.42
CA PRO A 40 17.63 12.98 -5.88
C PRO A 40 18.58 12.59 -4.73
N ARG A 41 18.50 13.27 -3.58
CA ARG A 41 19.34 12.99 -2.41
C ARG A 41 18.71 11.94 -1.51
N ARG A 42 17.41 12.07 -1.24
CA ARG A 42 16.67 11.15 -0.37
C ARG A 42 16.23 9.89 -1.09
N ALA A 43 16.18 9.92 -2.42
CA ALA A 43 15.72 8.84 -3.29
C ALA A 43 14.30 8.36 -2.93
N VAL A 44 13.41 9.30 -2.60
CA VAL A 44 11.97 9.05 -2.34
C VAL A 44 11.12 10.17 -2.94
N TYR A 45 9.82 9.92 -3.07
CA TYR A 45 8.87 10.91 -3.56
C TYR A 45 8.59 12.05 -2.58
N PHE A 46 8.56 13.28 -3.08
CA PHE A 46 8.08 14.48 -2.39
C PHE A 46 7.24 15.38 -3.32
N PRO A 47 6.26 16.12 -2.77
CA PRO A 47 5.49 17.08 -3.55
C PRO A 47 6.33 18.33 -3.85
N ARG A 48 6.45 18.66 -5.13
CA ARG A 48 6.94 19.94 -5.61
C ARG A 48 5.74 20.86 -5.86
N LEU A 49 5.77 22.04 -5.24
CA LEU A 49 4.75 23.08 -5.40
C LEU A 49 5.16 24.08 -6.48
N ASP A 50 4.28 24.29 -7.45
CA ASP A 50 4.30 25.42 -8.38
C ASP A 50 3.60 26.62 -7.73
N LYS A 51 4.37 27.67 -7.41
CA LYS A 51 3.87 28.84 -6.68
C LYS A 51 3.01 29.74 -7.55
N ASP A 52 3.22 29.74 -8.86
CA ASP A 52 2.48 30.60 -9.78
C ASP A 52 1.06 30.07 -9.99
N LYS A 53 0.87 28.74 -9.88
CA LYS A 53 -0.46 28.09 -9.92
C LYS A 53 -1.15 28.02 -8.55
N CYS A 54 -0.39 28.04 -7.47
CA CYS A 54 -0.93 27.83 -6.12
C CYS A 54 -1.72 29.05 -5.63
N THR A 55 -2.98 28.83 -5.25
CA THR A 55 -3.83 29.88 -4.66
C THR A 55 -3.85 29.87 -3.13
N GLU A 56 -2.97 29.11 -2.48
CA GLU A 56 -2.94 28.92 -1.02
C GLU A 56 -4.29 28.46 -0.40
N CYS A 57 -5.14 27.76 -1.17
CA CYS A 57 -6.49 27.36 -0.75
C CYS A 57 -6.56 26.37 0.44
N THR A 58 -5.43 25.88 0.94
CA THR A 58 -5.28 24.96 2.08
C THR A 58 -5.86 23.54 1.93
N ILE A 59 -6.50 23.20 0.81
CA ILE A 59 -7.08 21.85 0.58
C ILE A 59 -6.03 20.76 0.77
N CYS A 60 -4.81 20.96 0.24
CA CYS A 60 -3.71 20.02 0.34
C CYS A 60 -3.25 19.79 1.79
N ILE A 61 -3.15 20.84 2.61
CA ILE A 61 -2.62 20.72 3.98
C ILE A 61 -3.67 20.14 4.93
N LYS A 62 -4.96 20.45 4.73
CA LYS A 62 -6.08 19.88 5.51
C LYS A 62 -6.23 18.36 5.34
N ASN A 63 -5.80 17.84 4.20
CA ASN A 63 -5.79 16.40 3.91
C ASN A 63 -4.40 15.76 4.04
N CYS A 64 -3.40 16.51 4.53
CA CYS A 64 -2.03 16.00 4.66
C CYS A 64 -1.81 15.36 6.03
N THR A 65 -1.68 14.04 6.04
CA THR A 65 -1.45 13.24 7.26
C THR A 65 -0.07 13.44 7.87
N GLY A 66 0.88 13.98 7.10
CA GLY A 66 2.16 14.48 7.60
C GLY A 66 2.04 15.80 8.37
N SER A 67 0.95 16.55 8.19
CA SER A 67 0.67 17.77 8.95
C SER A 67 -0.04 17.43 10.27
N PHE A 68 -1.13 16.67 10.17
CA PHE A 68 -1.91 16.23 11.32
C PHE A 68 -2.77 15.01 10.91
N PHE A 69 -2.86 14.03 11.80
CA PHE A 69 -3.75 12.88 11.66
C PHE A 69 -4.16 12.42 13.05
N ASP A 70 -5.43 12.58 13.41
CA ASP A 70 -5.95 12.27 14.74
C ASP A 70 -6.40 10.81 14.81
N PHE A 71 -5.57 9.97 15.42
CA PHE A 71 -5.86 8.55 15.59
C PHE A 71 -7.13 8.32 16.43
N ARG A 72 -7.38 9.16 17.44
CA ARG A 72 -8.53 8.99 18.33
C ARG A 72 -9.82 9.29 17.58
N SER A 73 -9.90 10.47 16.97
CA SER A 73 -11.07 10.87 16.19
C SER A 73 -11.34 9.89 15.04
N MET A 74 -10.29 9.41 14.35
CA MET A 74 -10.44 8.43 13.28
C MET A 74 -10.95 7.06 13.78
N ASN A 75 -10.53 6.61 14.96
CA ASN A 75 -11.03 5.37 15.54
C ASN A 75 -12.52 5.48 15.92
N LEU A 76 -12.91 6.58 16.57
CA LEU A 76 -14.30 6.82 16.95
C LEU A 76 -15.21 6.93 15.73
N GLU A 77 -14.76 7.59 14.66
CA GLU A 77 -15.54 7.73 13.43
C GLU A 77 -15.70 6.41 12.66
N LEU A 78 -14.65 5.60 12.54
CA LEU A 78 -14.67 4.38 11.74
C LEU A 78 -15.20 3.16 12.49
N PHE A 79 -15.04 3.13 13.82
CA PHE A 79 -15.26 1.93 14.63
C PHE A 79 -16.10 2.20 15.89
N GLU A 80 -16.53 3.44 16.12
CA GLU A 80 -17.35 3.86 17.28
C GLU A 80 -16.69 3.61 18.66
N LYS A 81 -15.40 3.26 18.68
CA LYS A 81 -14.63 3.01 19.90
C LYS A 81 -13.13 3.20 19.71
N GLU A 82 -12.42 3.40 20.81
CA GLU A 82 -10.96 3.25 20.85
C GLU A 82 -10.58 1.76 20.91
N PRO A 83 -9.40 1.38 20.40
CA PRO A 83 -8.97 -0.01 20.40
C PRO A 83 -8.53 -0.47 21.81
N ASP A 84 -8.93 -1.69 22.18
CA ASP A 84 -8.48 -2.32 23.43
C ASP A 84 -6.96 -2.58 23.45
N ASN A 85 -6.38 -2.79 22.27
CA ASN A 85 -4.93 -2.88 22.06
C ASN A 85 -4.50 -1.87 20.98
N SER A 86 -3.72 -0.87 21.37
CA SER A 86 -3.29 0.22 20.49
C SER A 86 -2.42 -0.24 19.32
N MET A 87 -1.68 -1.34 19.46
CA MET A 87 -0.86 -1.88 18.37
C MET A 87 -1.74 -2.55 17.32
N LEU A 88 -2.66 -3.44 17.73
CA LEU A 88 -3.52 -4.22 16.83
C LEU A 88 -4.64 -3.37 16.18
N GLY A 89 -5.03 -2.28 16.86
CA GLY A 89 -6.14 -1.43 16.45
C GLY A 89 -7.50 -2.11 16.62
N ASN A 90 -8.54 -1.48 16.11
CA ASN A 90 -9.89 -2.05 16.11
C ASN A 90 -9.99 -3.14 15.04
N TYR A 91 -10.54 -4.29 15.43
CA TYR A 91 -10.76 -5.42 14.53
C TYR A 91 -11.94 -6.29 15.00
N LEU A 92 -12.43 -7.14 14.10
CA LEU A 92 -13.48 -8.12 14.38
C LEU A 92 -12.94 -9.55 14.42
N SER A 93 -12.08 -9.91 13.46
CA SER A 93 -11.52 -11.26 13.37
C SER A 93 -10.19 -11.25 12.64
N CYS A 94 -9.35 -12.22 12.98
CA CYS A 94 -8.10 -12.50 12.28
C CYS A 94 -8.19 -13.89 11.66
N TYR A 95 -7.66 -14.03 10.45
CA TYR A 95 -7.65 -15.26 9.67
C TYR A 95 -6.26 -15.49 9.09
N TYR A 96 -5.94 -16.74 8.78
CA TYR A 96 -4.81 -17.08 7.95
C TYR A 96 -5.22 -18.08 6.87
N GLY A 97 -4.56 -18.03 5.72
CA GLY A 97 -4.85 -18.96 4.64
C GLY A 97 -4.42 -18.44 3.28
N TYR A 98 -5.07 -18.94 2.23
CA TYR A 98 -4.62 -18.71 0.86
C TYR A 98 -5.74 -18.84 -0.18
N SER A 99 -5.48 -18.31 -1.37
CA SER A 99 -6.32 -18.49 -2.56
C SER A 99 -6.34 -19.95 -3.01
N THR A 100 -7.52 -20.45 -3.40
CA THR A 100 -7.63 -21.77 -4.04
C THR A 100 -7.12 -21.78 -5.49
N ASP A 101 -6.87 -20.61 -6.08
CA ASP A 101 -6.15 -20.48 -7.34
C ASP A 101 -4.64 -20.62 -7.10
N GLU A 102 -4.08 -21.76 -7.53
CA GLU A 102 -2.68 -22.14 -7.30
C GLU A 102 -1.69 -21.19 -7.98
N GLU A 103 -2.03 -20.67 -9.17
CA GLU A 103 -1.15 -19.77 -9.92
C GLU A 103 -1.07 -18.40 -9.22
N ILE A 104 -2.22 -17.87 -8.80
CA ILE A 104 -2.29 -16.64 -8.02
C ILE A 104 -1.57 -16.80 -6.69
N ARG A 105 -1.78 -17.93 -6.00
CA ARG A 105 -1.11 -18.22 -4.73
C ARG A 105 0.41 -18.23 -4.89
N TYR A 106 0.93 -19.05 -5.80
CA TYR A 106 2.37 -19.25 -5.97
C TYR A 106 3.12 -17.99 -6.44
N ASN A 107 2.48 -17.18 -7.30
CA ASN A 107 3.11 -15.98 -7.85
C ASN A 107 2.88 -14.71 -7.03
N SER A 108 2.07 -14.78 -5.98
CA SER A 108 1.87 -13.65 -5.06
C SER A 108 3.02 -13.52 -4.06
N ALA A 109 3.07 -12.40 -3.34
CA ALA A 109 4.05 -12.24 -2.27
C ALA A 109 3.82 -13.20 -1.10
N SER A 110 2.60 -13.69 -0.95
CA SER A 110 2.10 -14.48 0.16
C SER A 110 0.99 -15.40 -0.37
N GLY A 111 0.03 -15.82 0.47
CA GLY A 111 -1.11 -16.66 0.04
C GLY A 111 -2.10 -16.10 -1.00
N GLY A 112 -1.80 -15.00 -1.70
CA GLY A 112 -2.61 -14.49 -2.82
C GLY A 112 -3.93 -13.80 -2.47
N PHE A 113 -4.17 -13.50 -1.18
CA PHE A 113 -5.46 -13.01 -0.70
C PHE A 113 -5.97 -11.75 -1.42
N ILE A 114 -5.17 -10.70 -1.48
CA ILE A 114 -5.60 -9.40 -2.04
C ILE A 114 -5.91 -9.53 -3.53
N THR A 115 -5.01 -10.16 -4.29
CA THR A 115 -5.16 -10.34 -5.74
C THR A 115 -6.47 -11.05 -6.05
N GLN A 116 -6.71 -12.20 -5.43
CA GLN A 116 -7.92 -12.99 -5.66
C GLN A 116 -9.18 -12.27 -5.18
N LEU A 117 -9.13 -11.54 -4.07
CA LEU A 117 -10.29 -10.82 -3.53
C LEU A 117 -10.72 -9.69 -4.48
N LEU A 118 -9.75 -8.96 -5.05
CA LEU A 118 -10.04 -7.91 -6.02
C LEU A 118 -10.59 -8.47 -7.33
N ILE A 119 -10.05 -9.60 -7.82
CA ILE A 119 -10.56 -10.28 -9.01
C ILE A 119 -12.02 -10.66 -8.80
N TYR A 120 -12.31 -11.33 -7.68
CA TYR A 120 -13.67 -11.68 -7.29
C TYR A 120 -14.59 -10.45 -7.25
N ALA A 121 -14.15 -9.37 -6.60
CA ALA A 121 -14.97 -8.16 -6.46
C ALA A 121 -15.21 -7.44 -7.80
N LEU A 122 -14.27 -7.52 -8.76
CA LEU A 122 -14.49 -7.04 -10.13
C LEU A 122 -15.48 -7.93 -10.90
N GLU A 123 -15.26 -9.25 -10.87
CA GLU A 123 -16.07 -10.22 -11.63
C GLU A 123 -17.54 -10.24 -11.18
N GLU A 124 -17.78 -10.05 -9.88
CA GLU A 124 -19.13 -9.93 -9.30
C GLU A 124 -19.70 -8.50 -9.40
N ASN A 125 -19.01 -7.57 -10.08
CA ASN A 125 -19.39 -6.16 -10.24
C ASN A 125 -19.61 -5.39 -8.92
N ILE A 126 -19.00 -5.87 -7.82
CA ILE A 126 -19.03 -5.21 -6.51
C ILE A 126 -18.24 -3.88 -6.57
N ILE A 127 -17.17 -3.87 -7.35
CA ILE A 127 -16.36 -2.68 -7.66
C ILE A 127 -16.21 -2.52 -9.18
N GLN A 128 -16.06 -1.28 -9.64
CA GLN A 128 -15.76 -0.92 -11.02
C GLN A 128 -14.25 -0.77 -11.25
N GLY A 129 -13.46 -0.70 -10.18
CA GLY A 129 -12.01 -0.65 -10.27
C GLY A 129 -11.31 -0.72 -8.92
N ALA A 130 -10.02 -1.03 -8.94
CA ALA A 130 -9.16 -1.07 -7.77
C ALA A 130 -7.92 -0.18 -7.95
N LEU A 131 -7.68 0.74 -7.02
CA LEU A 131 -6.39 1.44 -6.95
C LEU A 131 -5.33 0.45 -6.51
N VAL A 132 -4.38 0.18 -7.40
CA VAL A 132 -3.28 -0.77 -7.18
C VAL A 132 -1.93 -0.17 -7.59
N THR A 133 -0.85 -0.86 -7.24
CA THR A 133 0.52 -0.47 -7.59
C THR A 133 1.24 -1.60 -8.32
N GLY A 134 1.64 -1.34 -9.56
CA GLY A 134 2.52 -2.19 -10.37
C GLY A 134 3.95 -1.65 -10.43
N MET A 135 4.81 -2.34 -11.18
CA MET A 135 6.13 -1.84 -11.56
C MET A 135 6.07 -1.26 -12.98
N ASN A 136 6.77 -0.15 -13.21
CA ASN A 136 6.78 0.50 -14.51
C ASN A 136 7.67 -0.28 -15.50
N SER A 137 7.10 -0.72 -16.61
CA SER A 137 7.83 -1.48 -17.65
C SER A 137 8.90 -0.66 -18.37
N LYS A 138 8.81 0.69 -18.33
CA LYS A 138 9.79 1.59 -18.93
C LYS A 138 10.85 2.07 -17.96
N MET A 139 10.54 2.05 -16.66
CA MET A 139 11.41 2.53 -15.57
C MET A 139 11.45 1.43 -14.49
N PRO A 140 12.33 0.41 -14.61
CA PRO A 140 12.22 -0.84 -13.87
C PRO A 140 12.35 -0.70 -12.34
N PHE A 141 12.91 0.41 -11.86
CA PHE A 141 13.05 0.73 -10.44
C PHE A 141 11.90 1.58 -9.89
N GLU A 142 11.03 2.09 -10.75
CA GLU A 142 9.94 2.96 -10.36
C GLU A 142 8.60 2.22 -10.39
N PRO A 143 7.76 2.39 -9.35
CA PRO A 143 6.41 1.87 -9.37
C PRO A 143 5.51 2.73 -10.28
N ILE A 144 4.40 2.16 -10.69
CA ILE A 144 3.29 2.88 -11.32
C ILE A 144 1.99 2.55 -10.58
N THR A 145 1.14 3.57 -10.40
CA THR A 145 -0.12 3.45 -9.68
C THR A 145 -1.26 3.77 -10.64
N TYR A 146 -2.30 2.95 -10.66
CA TYR A 146 -3.41 3.06 -11.61
C TYR A 146 -4.67 2.42 -11.03
N ILE A 147 -5.80 2.65 -11.68
CA ILE A 147 -7.05 1.97 -11.37
C ILE A 147 -7.17 0.74 -12.27
N ALA A 148 -6.94 -0.45 -11.70
CA ALA A 148 -7.14 -1.72 -12.39
C ALA A 148 -8.64 -2.00 -12.56
N ARG A 149 -9.05 -2.42 -13.75
CA ARG A 149 -10.43 -2.73 -14.15
C ARG A 149 -10.57 -4.11 -14.78
N THR A 150 -9.46 -4.83 -14.94
CA THR A 150 -9.42 -6.19 -15.47
C THR A 150 -8.67 -7.11 -14.53
N LYS A 151 -8.92 -8.43 -14.67
CA LYS A 151 -8.19 -9.47 -13.95
C LYS A 151 -6.68 -9.38 -14.21
N GLU A 152 -6.31 -9.14 -15.46
CA GLU A 152 -4.91 -9.05 -15.93
C GLU A 152 -4.21 -7.84 -15.29
N GLU A 153 -4.89 -6.69 -15.22
CA GLU A 153 -4.38 -5.50 -14.56
C GLU A 153 -4.18 -5.70 -13.06
N ILE A 154 -5.08 -6.42 -12.38
CA ILE A 154 -4.90 -6.78 -10.96
C ILE A 154 -3.70 -7.72 -10.79
N ILE A 155 -3.60 -8.78 -11.60
CA ILE A 155 -2.50 -9.76 -11.52
C ILE A 155 -1.16 -9.07 -11.77
N SER A 156 -1.10 -8.14 -12.73
CA SER A 156 0.13 -7.37 -13.02
C SER A 156 0.56 -6.47 -11.86
N ALA A 157 -0.37 -6.07 -10.98
CA ALA A 157 -0.10 -5.34 -9.75
C ALA A 157 0.20 -6.23 -8.54
N SER A 158 0.19 -7.56 -8.68
CA SER A 158 0.52 -8.49 -7.60
C SER A 158 1.98 -8.34 -7.14
N LYS A 159 2.30 -8.95 -5.99
CA LYS A 159 3.62 -8.91 -5.32
C LYS A 159 3.91 -7.59 -4.59
N SER A 160 4.77 -7.67 -3.58
CA SER A 160 5.25 -6.50 -2.84
C SER A 160 6.11 -5.60 -3.72
N LYS A 161 6.21 -4.31 -3.39
CA LYS A 161 7.14 -3.36 -4.01
C LYS A 161 7.94 -2.70 -2.90
N TYR A 162 9.20 -3.11 -2.72
CA TYR A 162 10.07 -2.55 -1.67
C TYR A 162 10.76 -1.27 -2.13
N CYS A 163 9.95 -0.29 -2.56
CA CYS A 163 10.37 1.03 -2.99
C CYS A 163 9.35 2.10 -2.58
N PRO A 164 9.67 3.40 -2.65
CA PRO A 164 8.72 4.47 -2.37
C PRO A 164 7.60 4.50 -3.41
N VAL A 165 6.35 4.65 -2.98
CA VAL A 165 5.18 4.69 -3.86
C VAL A 165 4.32 5.91 -3.50
N SER A 166 3.94 6.72 -4.50
CA SER A 166 2.92 7.76 -4.33
C SER A 166 1.53 7.25 -4.71
N ALA A 167 1.01 6.25 -4.00
CA ALA A 167 -0.21 5.52 -4.38
C ALA A 167 -1.42 6.44 -4.59
N ASN A 168 -1.54 7.47 -3.76
CA ASN A 168 -2.74 8.31 -3.73
C ASN A 168 -2.81 9.31 -4.89
N ILE A 169 -1.82 9.38 -5.80
CA ILE A 169 -1.96 10.20 -7.02
C ILE A 169 -3.12 9.69 -7.90
N ALA A 170 -3.36 8.37 -7.90
CA ALA A 170 -4.44 7.74 -8.64
C ALA A 170 -5.84 8.05 -8.08
N LEU A 171 -5.93 8.64 -6.87
CA LEU A 171 -7.22 9.09 -6.33
C LEU A 171 -7.89 10.16 -7.20
N LYS A 172 -7.12 10.89 -8.02
CA LYS A 172 -7.67 11.91 -8.93
C LYS A 172 -8.72 11.30 -9.87
N GLU A 173 -8.47 10.09 -10.38
CA GLU A 173 -9.40 9.39 -11.25
C GLU A 173 -10.70 9.02 -10.50
N ILE A 174 -10.58 8.50 -9.27
CA ILE A 174 -11.74 8.14 -8.43
C ILE A 174 -12.57 9.37 -8.07
N ILE A 175 -11.91 10.49 -7.74
CA ILE A 175 -12.58 11.76 -7.44
C ILE A 175 -13.45 12.21 -8.63
N CYS A 176 -12.95 12.03 -9.86
CA CYS A 176 -13.63 12.41 -11.09
C CYS A 176 -14.60 11.33 -11.64
N ALA A 177 -14.61 10.12 -11.08
CA ALA A 177 -15.47 9.02 -11.51
C ALA A 177 -16.97 9.28 -11.24
N ASN A 178 -17.85 8.42 -11.77
CA ASN A 178 -19.28 8.57 -11.55
C ASN A 178 -19.62 8.39 -10.07
N LYS A 179 -20.69 9.05 -9.63
CA LYS A 179 -21.14 9.03 -8.22
C LYS A 179 -21.50 7.61 -7.73
N ASP A 180 -21.98 6.77 -8.64
CA ASP A 180 -22.49 5.43 -8.32
C ASP A 180 -21.37 4.38 -8.37
N ASP A 181 -20.24 4.67 -9.03
CA ASP A 181 -19.09 3.79 -9.11
C ASP A 181 -18.53 3.47 -7.72
N LYS A 182 -17.98 2.27 -7.58
CA LYS A 182 -17.44 1.70 -6.36
C LYS A 182 -16.02 1.23 -6.60
N PHE A 183 -15.11 1.62 -5.72
CA PHE A 183 -13.69 1.34 -5.85
C PHE A 183 -13.13 0.63 -4.62
N ALA A 184 -12.21 -0.29 -4.86
CA ALA A 184 -11.29 -0.75 -3.83
C ALA A 184 -9.99 0.06 -3.86
N ILE A 185 -9.35 0.24 -2.73
CA ILE A 185 -8.03 0.88 -2.63
C ILE A 185 -7.07 -0.04 -1.91
N VAL A 186 -5.93 -0.36 -2.53
CA VAL A 186 -4.83 -1.08 -1.89
C VAL A 186 -3.71 -0.11 -1.57
N GLY A 187 -3.23 -0.12 -0.33
CA GLY A 187 -2.13 0.75 0.06
C GLY A 187 -1.44 0.38 1.36
N LEU A 188 -0.30 1.03 1.60
CA LEU A 188 0.39 1.02 2.88
C LEU A 188 -0.41 1.83 3.92
N PRO A 189 -0.14 1.70 5.24
CA PRO A 189 -0.88 2.42 6.28
C PRO A 189 -0.95 3.93 6.04
N CYS A 190 0.16 4.54 5.65
CA CYS A 190 0.23 5.98 5.35
C CYS A 190 -0.58 6.40 4.10
N HIS A 191 -0.82 5.50 3.15
CA HIS A 191 -1.72 5.74 2.02
C HIS A 191 -3.17 5.72 2.49
N ILE A 192 -3.53 4.70 3.28
CA ILE A 192 -4.87 4.54 3.86
C ILE A 192 -5.23 5.72 4.76
N HIS A 193 -4.30 6.24 5.56
CA HIS A 193 -4.52 7.48 6.33
C HIS A 193 -4.94 8.64 5.42
N GLY A 194 -4.25 8.83 4.28
CA GLY A 194 -4.58 9.88 3.33
C GLY A 194 -5.94 9.69 2.66
N VAL A 195 -6.33 8.44 2.40
CA VAL A 195 -7.65 8.08 1.87
C VAL A 195 -8.73 8.39 2.89
N ARG A 196 -8.57 7.94 4.15
CA ARG A 196 -9.56 8.18 5.22
C ARG A 196 -9.73 9.65 5.53
N GLN A 197 -8.62 10.40 5.59
CA GLN A 197 -8.67 11.85 5.77
C GLN A 197 -9.46 12.53 4.64
N LEU A 198 -9.30 12.08 3.39
CA LEU A 198 -10.07 12.60 2.26
C LEU A 198 -11.54 12.20 2.35
N MET A 199 -11.87 10.97 2.74
CA MET A 199 -13.24 10.51 2.95
C MET A 199 -13.98 11.40 3.95
N LEU A 200 -13.34 11.79 5.06
CA LEU A 200 -13.94 12.70 6.06
C LEU A 200 -14.25 14.09 5.50
N ASN A 201 -13.38 14.59 4.62
CA ASN A 201 -13.49 15.94 4.07
C ASN A 201 -14.27 15.99 2.75
N ASN A 202 -14.67 14.84 2.20
CA ASN A 202 -15.33 14.74 0.90
C ASN A 202 -16.31 13.55 0.87
N VAL A 203 -17.57 13.85 1.17
CA VAL A 203 -18.68 12.88 1.22
C VAL A 203 -18.91 12.18 -0.12
N ASP A 204 -18.75 12.88 -1.23
CA ASP A 204 -18.94 12.28 -2.56
C ASP A 204 -17.83 11.29 -2.89
N PHE A 205 -16.59 11.59 -2.51
CA PHE A 205 -15.48 10.64 -2.60
C PHE A 205 -15.71 9.45 -1.67
N GLN A 206 -16.15 9.67 -0.42
CA GLN A 206 -16.44 8.62 0.55
C GLN A 206 -17.43 7.59 0.00
N LYS A 207 -18.52 8.03 -0.65
CA LYS A 207 -19.55 7.15 -1.25
C LYS A 207 -19.02 6.26 -2.39
N LYS A 208 -17.90 6.63 -3.00
CA LYS A 208 -17.25 5.86 -4.07
C LYS A 208 -16.32 4.77 -3.54
N ILE A 209 -15.91 4.83 -2.26
CA ILE A 209 -14.97 3.86 -1.70
C ILE A 209 -15.73 2.67 -1.11
N PHE A 210 -15.69 1.54 -1.82
CA PHE A 210 -16.27 0.30 -1.33
C PHE A 210 -15.36 -0.41 -0.33
N LEU A 211 -14.05 -0.43 -0.55
CA LEU A 211 -13.12 -1.17 0.32
C LEU A 211 -11.75 -0.51 0.40
N CYS A 212 -11.21 -0.35 1.60
CA CYS A 212 -9.81 -0.02 1.84
C CYS A 212 -9.05 -1.27 2.31
N ILE A 213 -8.09 -1.76 1.52
CA ILE A 213 -7.22 -2.88 1.87
C ILE A 213 -5.84 -2.32 2.24
N GLY A 214 -5.44 -2.55 3.48
CA GLY A 214 -4.17 -2.12 4.04
C GLY A 214 -3.14 -3.23 4.04
N LEU A 215 -1.93 -2.95 3.57
CA LEU A 215 -0.79 -3.85 3.71
C LEU A 215 -0.07 -3.56 5.03
N PHE A 216 0.36 -4.61 5.74
CA PHE A 216 1.31 -4.44 6.83
C PHE A 216 2.61 -3.84 6.31
N CYS A 217 3.21 -2.96 7.10
CA CYS A 217 4.40 -2.23 6.71
C CYS A 217 5.21 -1.86 7.95
N SER A 218 6.41 -2.41 8.10
CA SER A 218 7.38 -1.91 9.08
C SER A 218 7.92 -0.56 8.63
N HIS A 219 8.41 -0.50 7.39
CA HIS A 219 8.96 0.67 6.73
C HIS A 219 9.03 0.42 5.22
N THR A 220 9.18 1.49 4.45
CA THR A 220 9.63 1.37 3.05
C THR A 220 11.14 1.58 2.96
N ASN A 221 11.74 1.12 1.87
CA ASN A 221 13.10 1.48 1.50
C ASN A 221 13.04 2.62 0.46
N ASN A 222 14.07 3.46 0.42
CA ASN A 222 14.27 4.39 -0.70
C ASN A 222 14.69 3.65 -1.97
N PHE A 223 14.68 4.33 -3.13
CA PHE A 223 15.01 3.71 -4.42
C PHE A 223 16.44 3.12 -4.50
N LYS A 224 17.35 3.52 -3.60
CA LYS A 224 18.73 3.04 -3.59
C LYS A 224 18.90 1.63 -3.05
N MET A 225 17.93 1.09 -2.32
CA MET A 225 18.03 -0.27 -1.80
C MET A 225 18.10 -1.32 -2.91
N ALA A 226 17.21 -1.22 -3.90
CA ALA A 226 17.21 -2.15 -5.03
C ALA A 226 18.49 -2.02 -5.88
N GLU A 227 18.99 -0.79 -6.08
CA GLU A 227 20.28 -0.56 -6.75
C GLU A 227 21.44 -1.20 -5.99
N PHE A 228 21.46 -1.06 -4.66
CA PHE A 228 22.49 -1.64 -3.79
C PHE A 228 22.47 -3.17 -3.86
N VAL A 229 21.29 -3.78 -3.72
CA VAL A 229 21.12 -5.24 -3.80
C VAL A 229 21.59 -5.76 -5.17
N ALA A 230 21.19 -5.13 -6.26
CA ALA A 230 21.65 -5.53 -7.60
C ALA A 230 23.19 -5.51 -7.71
N LYS A 231 23.83 -4.42 -7.28
CA LYS A 231 25.29 -4.29 -7.29
C LYS A 231 25.99 -5.32 -6.40
N TRP A 232 25.45 -5.58 -5.22
CA TRP A 232 25.97 -6.59 -4.29
C TRP A 232 25.98 -8.00 -4.91
N HIS A 233 24.99 -8.30 -5.77
CA HIS A 233 24.92 -9.54 -6.54
C HIS A 233 25.57 -9.46 -7.94
N ASN A 234 26.47 -8.49 -8.16
CA ASN A 234 27.23 -8.29 -9.40
C ASN A 234 26.36 -8.04 -10.66
N VAL A 235 25.19 -7.43 -10.49
CA VAL A 235 24.33 -7.01 -11.61
C VAL A 235 24.49 -5.52 -11.85
N LYS A 236 24.77 -5.15 -13.10
CA LYS A 236 24.81 -3.75 -13.54
C LYS A 236 23.39 -3.19 -13.66
N ILE A 237 23.19 -1.96 -13.19
CA ILE A 237 21.86 -1.35 -13.12
C ILE A 237 21.28 -1.12 -14.51
N GLU A 238 22.13 -0.70 -15.43
CA GLU A 238 21.82 -0.44 -16.83
C GLU A 238 21.39 -1.69 -17.61
N ASP A 239 21.67 -2.88 -17.09
CA ASP A 239 21.29 -4.15 -17.74
C ASP A 239 19.91 -4.64 -17.30
N ILE A 240 19.32 -4.06 -16.24
CA ILE A 240 18.04 -4.46 -15.68
C ILE A 240 16.89 -3.83 -16.48
N ILE A 241 15.98 -4.66 -16.99
CA ILE A 241 14.77 -4.23 -17.73
C ILE A 241 13.48 -4.41 -16.94
N LYS A 242 13.48 -5.24 -15.89
CA LYS A 242 12.33 -5.45 -15.01
C LYS A 242 12.80 -5.96 -13.64
N ILE A 243 12.09 -5.55 -12.60
CA ILE A 243 12.27 -6.03 -11.22
C ILE A 243 10.94 -6.54 -10.70
N ASP A 244 10.92 -7.77 -10.21
CA ASP A 244 9.87 -8.27 -9.31
C ASP A 244 10.49 -8.45 -7.92
N TYR A 245 9.93 -7.81 -6.90
CA TYR A 245 10.51 -7.85 -5.55
C TYR A 245 10.17 -9.14 -4.78
N ARG A 246 9.07 -9.81 -5.12
CA ARG A 246 8.61 -11.08 -4.52
C ARG A 246 8.03 -11.98 -5.62
N GLY A 247 7.88 -13.27 -5.33
CA GLY A 247 7.40 -14.30 -6.25
C GLY A 247 8.36 -15.48 -6.30
N GLU A 248 8.08 -16.45 -7.18
CA GLU A 248 8.78 -17.74 -7.22
C GLU A 248 8.61 -18.51 -5.90
N GLY A 249 7.38 -18.51 -5.37
CA GLY A 249 7.02 -19.08 -4.09
C GLY A 249 7.18 -18.14 -2.89
N TRP A 250 7.10 -18.71 -1.69
CA TRP A 250 7.16 -18.03 -0.40
C TRP A 250 8.33 -18.57 0.44
N PRO A 251 9.18 -17.70 1.03
CA PRO A 251 9.14 -16.24 0.98
C PRO A 251 9.58 -15.66 -0.37
N GLY A 252 10.04 -16.50 -1.30
CA GLY A 252 10.31 -16.14 -2.69
C GLY A 252 11.63 -15.40 -2.90
N SER A 253 11.75 -14.78 -4.07
CA SER A 253 12.96 -14.09 -4.51
C SER A 253 12.65 -12.73 -5.14
N MET A 254 13.62 -11.83 -5.08
CA MET A 254 13.69 -10.70 -6.00
C MET A 254 14.21 -11.22 -7.35
N SER A 255 13.45 -10.99 -8.41
CA SER A 255 13.83 -11.34 -9.78
C SER A 255 14.28 -10.09 -10.54
N LEU A 256 15.52 -10.10 -11.01
CA LEU A 256 16.05 -9.09 -11.93
C LEU A 256 16.09 -9.70 -13.33
N PHE A 257 15.30 -9.14 -14.25
CA PHE A 257 15.30 -9.55 -15.65
C PHE A 257 16.25 -8.65 -16.43
N LEU A 258 17.13 -9.25 -17.22
CA LEU A 258 18.24 -8.57 -17.87
C LEU A 258 18.06 -8.45 -19.39
N LYS A 259 18.76 -7.48 -20.00
CA LYS A 259 18.73 -7.22 -21.45
C LYS A 259 19.17 -8.41 -22.31
N ASP A 260 20.03 -9.27 -21.77
CA ASP A 260 20.50 -10.49 -22.45
C ASP A 260 19.48 -11.64 -22.40
N GLY A 261 18.31 -11.41 -21.80
CA GLY A 261 17.25 -12.40 -21.63
C GLY A 261 17.40 -13.28 -20.38
N SER A 262 18.50 -13.15 -19.63
CA SER A 262 18.70 -13.90 -18.40
C SER A 262 17.92 -13.32 -17.22
N LYS A 263 17.70 -14.15 -16.20
CA LYS A 263 16.99 -13.81 -14.96
C LYS A 263 17.90 -14.10 -13.77
N LYS A 264 18.21 -13.08 -12.98
CA LYS A 264 18.90 -13.23 -11.69
C LYS A 264 17.87 -13.33 -10.57
N LEU A 265 17.88 -14.46 -9.86
CA LEU A 265 17.10 -14.64 -8.63
C LEU A 265 17.97 -14.31 -7.42
N ILE A 266 17.46 -13.45 -6.56
CA ILE A 266 18.08 -13.09 -5.27
C ILE A 266 17.10 -13.52 -4.16
N PRO A 267 17.44 -14.52 -3.34
CA PRO A 267 16.56 -15.02 -2.29
C PRO A 267 16.11 -13.93 -1.31
N PHE A 268 14.89 -14.05 -0.77
CA PHE A 268 14.38 -13.13 0.27
C PHE A 268 15.33 -12.96 1.46
N THR A 269 16.01 -14.03 1.86
CA THR A 269 16.99 -14.00 2.96
C THR A 269 18.11 -13.00 2.74
N ASP A 270 18.54 -12.78 1.50
CA ASP A 270 19.69 -11.95 1.18
C ASP A 270 19.31 -10.47 1.25
N TYR A 271 18.33 -10.05 0.45
CA TYR A 271 17.90 -8.64 0.45
C TYR A 271 17.03 -8.27 1.66
N GLY A 272 16.42 -9.25 2.32
CA GLY A 272 15.65 -9.07 3.55
C GLY A 272 16.52 -8.60 4.72
N ILE A 273 17.80 -9.01 4.77
CA ILE A 273 18.78 -8.48 5.73
C ILE A 273 19.00 -6.98 5.46
N VAL A 274 19.22 -6.60 4.19
CA VAL A 274 19.41 -5.19 3.80
C VAL A 274 18.21 -4.33 4.19
N HIS A 275 16.99 -4.85 3.99
CA HIS A 275 15.77 -4.20 4.44
C HIS A 275 15.72 -4.04 5.97
N SER A 276 16.07 -5.09 6.71
CA SER A 276 16.01 -5.12 8.19
C SER A 276 17.03 -4.19 8.87
N LEU A 277 18.17 -3.94 8.23
CA LEU A 277 19.21 -3.04 8.76
C LEU A 277 18.85 -1.55 8.72
N ASN A 278 17.70 -1.19 8.13
CA ASN A 278 17.21 0.19 8.02
C ASN A 278 18.15 1.18 7.30
N LEU A 279 19.16 0.71 6.57
CA LEU A 279 20.15 1.54 5.86
C LEU A 279 19.52 2.47 4.82
N PHE A 280 18.42 2.03 4.22
CA PHE A 280 17.70 2.75 3.16
C PHE A 280 16.34 3.28 3.63
N THR A 281 16.07 3.26 4.93
CA THR A 281 14.77 3.65 5.48
C THR A 281 14.61 5.17 5.45
N PRO A 282 13.54 5.71 4.83
CA PRO A 282 13.26 7.13 4.90
C PRO A 282 12.98 7.55 6.35
N PRO A 283 13.54 8.68 6.85
CA PRO A 283 13.39 9.06 8.26
C PRO A 283 11.95 9.13 8.76
N ARG A 284 10.98 9.51 7.89
CA ARG A 284 9.56 9.55 8.24
C ARG A 284 9.00 8.18 8.63
N CYS A 285 9.51 7.07 8.06
CA CYS A 285 9.05 5.73 8.41
C CYS A 285 9.42 5.36 9.85
N LEU A 286 10.53 5.84 10.37
CA LEU A 286 10.97 5.63 11.76
C LEU A 286 10.07 6.32 12.80
N LEU A 287 9.18 7.22 12.34
CA LEU A 287 8.20 7.92 13.17
C LEU A 287 6.78 7.37 12.98
N CYS A 288 6.61 6.33 12.15
CA CYS A 288 5.30 5.76 11.88
C CYS A 288 4.83 4.92 13.08
N MET A 289 3.57 5.11 13.49
CA MET A 289 2.95 4.39 14.61
C MET A 289 1.88 3.39 14.15
N ASP A 290 1.76 3.14 12.85
CA ASP A 290 0.77 2.23 12.29
C ASP A 290 1.45 1.26 11.32
N GLY A 291 1.82 0.09 11.82
CA GLY A 291 2.42 -0.97 11.03
C GLY A 291 1.41 -1.99 10.49
N LEU A 292 0.17 -1.98 10.98
CA LEU A 292 -0.84 -3.01 10.70
C LEU A 292 -2.01 -2.46 9.87
N ALA A 293 -1.89 -1.24 9.35
CA ALA A 293 -2.92 -0.50 8.63
C ALA A 293 -4.23 -0.44 9.43
N ASN A 294 -4.17 0.10 10.65
CA ASN A 294 -5.25 0.08 11.64
C ASN A 294 -6.56 0.72 11.17
N PHE A 295 -6.51 1.55 10.14
CA PHE A 295 -7.68 2.24 9.58
C PHE A 295 -8.13 1.66 8.22
N ALA A 296 -7.63 0.50 7.81
CA ALA A 296 -8.18 -0.22 6.66
C ALA A 296 -9.52 -0.89 6.99
N ASP A 297 -10.25 -1.37 5.98
CA ASP A 297 -11.39 -2.29 6.17
C ASP A 297 -10.89 -3.73 6.34
N ILE A 298 -9.87 -4.09 5.56
CA ILE A 298 -9.12 -5.35 5.67
C ILE A 298 -7.63 -5.03 5.75
N SER A 299 -6.91 -5.61 6.70
CA SER A 299 -5.44 -5.56 6.70
C SER A 299 -4.83 -6.92 6.37
N CYS A 300 -3.76 -6.92 5.59
CA CYS A 300 -3.11 -8.16 5.14
C CYS A 300 -1.59 -8.15 5.35
N ALA A 301 -1.04 -9.33 5.62
CA ALA A 301 0.39 -9.54 5.79
C ALA A 301 0.81 -10.95 5.34
N ASP A 302 2.11 -11.18 5.34
CA ASP A 302 2.67 -12.53 5.38
C ASP A 302 2.34 -13.21 6.73
N ALA A 303 1.89 -14.47 6.70
CA ALA A 303 1.58 -15.24 7.92
C ALA A 303 2.82 -15.92 8.52
N TRP A 304 3.87 -15.15 8.81
CA TRP A 304 5.16 -15.67 9.30
C TRP A 304 5.06 -16.50 10.60
N PHE A 305 4.08 -16.22 11.45
CA PHE A 305 3.93 -16.83 12.77
C PHE A 305 3.52 -18.31 12.73
N LEU A 306 3.03 -18.83 11.59
CA LEU A 306 2.54 -20.19 11.50
C LEU A 306 3.66 -21.25 11.52
N GLY A 307 4.93 -20.85 11.44
CA GLY A 307 6.06 -21.80 11.41
C GLY A 307 6.02 -22.79 10.23
N LEU A 308 5.21 -22.49 9.19
CA LEU A 308 4.99 -23.33 8.01
C LEU A 308 6.15 -23.22 7.02
N ASN A 309 7.37 -23.49 7.49
CA ASN A 309 8.60 -23.40 6.68
C ASN A 309 8.62 -24.40 5.51
N ASN A 310 7.72 -25.39 5.49
CA ASN A 310 7.60 -26.40 4.45
C ASN A 310 6.61 -26.02 3.33
N ASP A 311 5.83 -24.94 3.49
CA ASP A 311 4.93 -24.47 2.42
C ASP A 311 5.61 -23.39 1.58
N CYS A 312 5.94 -23.73 0.34
CA CYS A 312 6.59 -22.82 -0.61
C CYS A 312 5.60 -22.00 -1.45
N ALA A 313 4.28 -22.15 -1.27
CA ALA A 313 3.26 -21.38 -1.99
C ALA A 313 2.73 -20.20 -1.16
N GLY A 314 2.83 -20.26 0.17
CA GLY A 314 2.61 -19.15 1.09
C GLY A 314 1.19 -19.05 1.65
N TYR A 315 1.10 -18.30 2.76
CA TYR A 315 -0.11 -18.03 3.54
C TYR A 315 -0.20 -16.55 3.87
N SER A 316 -1.36 -15.94 3.61
CA SER A 316 -1.68 -14.57 4.02
C SER A 316 -2.31 -14.57 5.41
N LEU A 317 -1.89 -13.62 6.25
CA LEU A 317 -2.62 -13.17 7.43
C LEU A 317 -3.62 -12.10 6.98
N VAL A 318 -4.86 -12.18 7.47
CA VAL A 318 -5.96 -11.28 7.11
C VAL A 318 -6.68 -10.83 8.37
N ILE A 319 -6.83 -9.53 8.57
CA ILE A 319 -7.58 -8.93 9.67
C ILE A 319 -8.80 -8.23 9.10
N SER A 320 -10.00 -8.65 9.50
CA SER A 320 -11.25 -7.94 9.21
C SER A 320 -11.47 -6.86 10.26
N ARG A 321 -11.67 -5.61 9.83
CA ARG A 321 -11.78 -4.46 10.75
C ARG A 321 -13.19 -3.93 10.95
N ASN A 322 -14.10 -4.21 10.03
CA ASN A 322 -15.50 -3.85 10.13
C ASN A 322 -16.42 -4.91 9.52
N GLN A 323 -17.73 -4.74 9.74
CA GLN A 323 -18.73 -5.74 9.37
C GLN A 323 -18.80 -5.99 7.87
N LYS A 324 -18.65 -4.95 7.04
CA LYS A 324 -18.64 -5.08 5.57
C LYS A 324 -17.48 -5.97 5.12
N ALA A 325 -16.27 -5.74 5.64
CA ALA A 325 -15.10 -6.57 5.36
C ALA A 325 -15.29 -8.02 5.84
N GLU A 326 -15.81 -8.20 7.05
CA GLU A 326 -16.07 -9.51 7.65
C GLU A 326 -17.10 -10.32 6.84
N GLN A 327 -18.17 -9.67 6.36
CA GLN A 327 -19.18 -10.28 5.51
C GLN A 327 -18.58 -10.72 4.17
N LEU A 328 -17.82 -9.85 3.50
CA LEU A 328 -17.16 -10.18 2.25
C LEU A 328 -16.18 -11.37 2.41
N ILE A 329 -15.41 -11.40 3.51
CA ILE A 329 -14.50 -12.52 3.81
C ILE A 329 -15.29 -13.83 3.99
N LYS A 330 -16.38 -13.82 4.76
CA LYS A 330 -17.23 -15.01 4.95
C LYS A 330 -17.85 -15.49 3.64
N GLU A 331 -18.27 -14.56 2.79
CA GLU A 331 -18.84 -14.87 1.48
C GLU A 331 -17.83 -15.61 0.60
N VAL A 332 -16.61 -15.08 0.45
CA VAL A 332 -15.57 -15.72 -0.38
C VAL A 332 -15.08 -17.06 0.19
N ILE A 333 -15.12 -17.24 1.52
CA ILE A 333 -14.90 -18.55 2.16
C ILE A 333 -16.02 -19.52 1.78
N SER A 334 -17.29 -19.10 1.86
CA SER A 334 -18.44 -19.95 1.55
C SER A 334 -18.46 -20.39 0.08
N LYS A 335 -17.99 -19.52 -0.82
CA LYS A 335 -17.80 -19.80 -2.25
C LYS A 335 -16.54 -20.64 -2.56
N LYS A 336 -15.75 -21.02 -1.54
CA LYS A 336 -14.51 -21.80 -1.66
C LYS A 336 -13.44 -21.13 -2.55
N ILE A 337 -13.44 -19.80 -2.60
CA ILE A 337 -12.41 -19.00 -3.30
C ILE A 337 -11.12 -18.96 -2.48
N PHE A 338 -11.24 -19.14 -1.16
CA PHE A 338 -10.11 -19.22 -0.25
C PHE A 338 -10.27 -20.39 0.71
N VAL A 339 -9.13 -20.93 1.14
CA VAL A 339 -9.02 -21.71 2.38
C VAL A 339 -8.54 -20.75 3.45
N LEU A 340 -9.43 -20.27 4.32
CA LEU A 340 -9.10 -19.39 5.44
C LEU A 340 -9.52 -20.03 6.77
N ASN A 341 -8.60 -20.08 7.70
CA ASN A 341 -8.83 -20.51 9.08
C ASN A 341 -8.86 -19.29 9.98
N LYS A 342 -9.83 -19.23 10.90
CA LYS A 342 -9.90 -18.17 11.90
C LYS A 342 -8.82 -18.40 12.96
N ILE A 343 -8.07 -17.35 13.29
CA ILE A 343 -7.08 -17.39 14.38
C ILE A 343 -7.80 -17.38 15.71
N THR A 344 -7.40 -18.29 16.58
CA THR A 344 -7.87 -18.47 17.95
C THR A 344 -6.70 -18.35 18.92
N ASN A 345 -6.99 -18.28 20.23
CA ASN A 345 -5.94 -18.23 21.25
C ASN A 345 -5.04 -19.49 21.27
N ASN A 346 -5.43 -20.58 20.62
CA ASN A 346 -4.61 -21.80 20.54
C ASN A 346 -3.56 -21.71 19.41
N ASP A 347 -3.66 -20.73 18.52
CA ASP A 347 -2.73 -20.52 17.40
C ASP A 347 -1.60 -19.51 17.73
N LEU A 348 -1.64 -18.91 18.94
CA LEU A 348 -0.69 -17.92 19.47
C LEU A 348 0.09 -18.54 20.62
#